data_AF-A0A519RSD1-F1
#
_entry.id   AF-A0A519RSD1-F1
#
_cell.length_a   1.000
_cell.length_b   1.000
_cell.length_c   1.000
_cell.angle_alpha   90.00
_cell.angle_beta   90.00
_cell.angle_gamma   90.00
#
_symmetry.space_group_name_H-M   'P 1'
#
loop_
_entity.id
_entity.type
_entity.pdbx_description
1 polymer ?
#
loop_
_entity_poly.entity_id
_entity_poly.type
_entity_poly.pdbx_seq_one_letter_code
_entity_poly.pdbx_strand_id
1 'polypeptide(L)'
;LPDTWALNQRFIMLALNGWQRPYRKIQLGGLTCDSQDYYNAEKHIYQTFLPQLQPGRQEAATGQPLYVGFFHTGAYQESLSGYGGLKHCLIPAPKHVILDRAADGTLSDTVFAPKQTAESMLKILGYTS
;
A
#
# COMPACT_ATOMS: atom_id res chain seq x y z
N LEU A 1 -0.73 -6.31 -3.59
CA LEU A 1 -2.06 -6.96 -3.65
C LEU A 1 -2.09 -7.87 -4.87
N PRO A 2 -1.49 -9.06 -4.79
CA PRO A 2 -1.37 -9.97 -5.94
C PRO A 2 -2.73 -10.32 -6.57
N ASP A 3 -3.80 -10.44 -5.79
CA ASP A 3 -5.11 -10.80 -6.33
C ASP A 3 -5.74 -9.70 -7.19
N THR A 4 -5.35 -8.43 -7.02
CA THR A 4 -5.80 -7.36 -7.92
C THR A 4 -5.26 -7.56 -9.33
N TRP A 5 -4.02 -8.01 -9.46
CA TRP A 5 -3.41 -8.31 -10.75
C TRP A 5 -3.88 -9.66 -11.29
N ALA A 6 -3.90 -10.71 -10.45
CA ALA A 6 -4.16 -12.08 -10.90
C ALA A 6 -5.65 -12.40 -11.14
N LEU A 7 -6.54 -11.84 -10.31
CA LEU A 7 -7.97 -12.19 -10.27
C LEU A 7 -8.89 -10.98 -10.46
N ASN A 8 -8.34 -9.78 -10.68
CA ASN A 8 -9.09 -8.53 -10.66
C ASN A 8 -9.88 -8.34 -9.36
N GLN A 9 -9.34 -8.85 -8.24
CA GLN A 9 -9.97 -8.73 -6.93
C GLN A 9 -9.96 -7.28 -6.46
N ARG A 10 -11.09 -6.87 -5.88
CA ARG A 10 -11.32 -5.50 -5.44
C ARG A 10 -11.14 -5.39 -3.93
N PHE A 11 -10.40 -4.36 -3.54
CA PHE A 11 -10.20 -4.01 -2.14
C PHE A 11 -10.83 -2.66 -1.84
N ILE A 12 -11.28 -2.50 -0.60
CA ILE A 12 -11.76 -1.21 -0.13
C ILE A 12 -10.54 -0.31 0.04
N MET A 13 -10.59 0.87 -0.58
CA MET A 13 -9.51 1.85 -0.54
C MET A 13 -10.07 3.20 -0.09
N LEU A 14 -9.50 3.78 0.96
CA LEU A 14 -9.98 5.03 1.56
C LEU A 14 -8.81 5.94 1.95
N ALA A 15 -9.03 7.24 1.88
CA ALA A 15 -8.11 8.20 2.48
C ALA A 15 -8.19 8.11 4.00
N LEU A 16 -7.06 8.12 4.70
CA LEU A 16 -7.00 8.13 6.17
C LEU A 16 -6.91 9.55 6.73
N ASN A 17 -6.57 10.53 5.90
CA ASN A 17 -6.50 11.94 6.27
C ASN A 17 -6.93 12.86 5.11
N GLY A 18 -7.10 14.15 5.39
CA GLY A 18 -7.40 15.15 4.36
C GLY A 18 -8.85 15.16 3.85
N TRP A 19 -9.81 14.61 4.60
CA TRP A 19 -11.20 14.44 4.19
C TRP A 19 -11.93 15.77 3.89
N GLN A 20 -11.45 16.86 4.47
CA GLN A 20 -11.94 18.22 4.27
C GLN A 20 -11.45 18.88 2.98
N ARG A 21 -10.51 18.26 2.25
CA ARG A 21 -9.95 18.81 1.01
C ARG A 21 -10.89 18.51 -0.17
N PRO A 22 -10.87 19.31 -1.24
CA PRO A 22 -11.55 18.96 -2.47
C PRO A 22 -11.09 17.60 -2.99
N TYR A 23 -12.01 16.81 -3.53
CA TYR A 23 -11.69 15.51 -4.10
C TYR A 23 -11.38 15.63 -5.59
N ARG A 24 -10.58 14.72 -6.11
CA ARG A 24 -10.35 14.59 -7.56
C ARG A 24 -10.41 13.13 -7.96
N LYS A 25 -10.90 12.90 -9.17
CA LYS A 25 -10.81 11.59 -9.81
C LYS A 25 -9.33 11.24 -10.05
N ILE A 26 -8.92 10.06 -9.63
CA ILE A 26 -7.54 9.58 -9.76
C ILE A 26 -7.48 8.18 -10.37
N GLN A 27 -6.35 7.87 -10.99
CA GLN A 27 -5.89 6.50 -11.20
C GLN A 27 -4.72 6.28 -10.25
N LEU A 28 -4.76 5.19 -9.50
CA LEU A 28 -3.73 4.84 -8.54
C LEU A 28 -2.89 3.70 -9.11
N GLY A 29 -1.67 4.04 -9.52
CA GLY A 29 -0.62 3.08 -9.84
C GLY A 29 0.22 2.73 -8.62
N GLY A 30 0.86 1.56 -8.65
CA GLY A 30 1.93 1.24 -7.72
C GLY A 30 3.26 1.87 -8.13
N LEU A 31 4.34 1.46 -7.46
CA LEU A 31 5.68 2.00 -7.64
C LEU A 31 6.55 1.16 -8.56
N THR A 32 6.01 0.08 -9.14
CA THR A 32 6.78 -0.80 -10.00
C THR A 32 6.97 -0.17 -11.39
N CYS A 33 7.88 -0.75 -12.19
CA CYS A 33 8.06 -0.36 -13.59
C CYS A 33 7.04 -1.01 -14.53
N ASP A 34 6.08 -1.78 -14.01
CA ASP A 34 5.08 -2.48 -14.81
C ASP A 34 3.89 -1.58 -15.15
N SER A 35 3.56 -1.53 -16.44
CA SER A 35 2.35 -0.87 -16.96
C SER A 35 1.02 -1.44 -16.43
N GLN A 36 1.03 -2.62 -15.80
CA GLN A 36 -0.15 -3.28 -15.25
C GLN A 36 -0.34 -3.03 -13.74
N ASP A 37 0.60 -2.35 -13.09
CA ASP A 37 0.55 -2.09 -11.64
C ASP A 37 -0.40 -0.95 -11.30
N TYR A 38 -1.70 -1.22 -11.43
CA TYR A 38 -2.78 -0.30 -11.12
C TYR A 38 -3.82 -0.94 -10.20
N TYR A 39 -4.22 -0.21 -9.17
CA TYR A 39 -5.19 -0.67 -8.18
C TYR A 39 -6.65 -0.39 -8.59
N ASN A 40 -6.86 0.44 -9.62
CA ASN A 40 -8.19 0.85 -10.08
C ASN A 40 -8.30 0.98 -11.62
N ALA A 41 -7.51 0.20 -12.37
CA ALA A 41 -7.40 0.35 -13.83
C ALA A 41 -8.55 -0.21 -14.67
N GLU A 42 -9.39 -1.11 -14.15
CA GLU A 42 -10.45 -1.69 -15.00
C GLU A 42 -11.63 -0.75 -15.28
N LYS A 43 -11.97 -0.70 -16.58
CA LYS A 43 -12.66 0.38 -17.26
C LYS A 43 -14.19 0.38 -17.03
N HIS A 44 -14.72 1.61 -17.14
CA HIS A 44 -16.11 2.01 -17.40
C HIS A 44 -17.00 2.42 -16.22
N ILE A 45 -16.79 1.95 -14.98
CA ILE A 45 -17.80 2.19 -13.91
C ILE A 45 -17.21 2.81 -12.63
N TYR A 46 -15.96 2.52 -12.28
CA TYR A 46 -15.43 2.85 -10.96
C TYR A 46 -14.50 4.05 -11.00
N GLN A 47 -15.07 5.22 -10.76
CA GLN A 47 -14.29 6.44 -10.57
C GLN A 47 -13.82 6.49 -9.11
N THR A 48 -12.53 6.34 -8.89
CA THR A 48 -11.94 6.55 -7.57
C THR A 48 -11.70 8.03 -7.35
N PHE A 49 -12.14 8.54 -6.21
CA PHE A 49 -11.89 9.90 -5.77
C PHE A 49 -11.03 9.87 -4.51
N LEU A 50 -9.99 10.69 -4.49
CA LEU A 50 -9.19 10.93 -3.29
C LEU A 50 -9.07 12.43 -3.03
N PRO A 51 -8.83 12.84 -1.78
CA PRO A 51 -8.48 14.21 -1.45
C PRO A 51 -7.32 14.73 -2.30
N GLN A 52 -7.44 15.96 -2.80
CA GLN A 52 -6.40 16.59 -3.58
C GLN A 52 -5.15 16.85 -2.72
N LEU A 53 -3.99 16.52 -3.30
CA LEU A 53 -2.71 17.17 -2.99
C LEU A 53 -2.83 18.61 -3.57
N GLN A 54 -2.40 19.68 -2.88
CA GLN A 54 -2.77 21.06 -3.30
C GLN A 54 -2.33 21.40 -4.74
N PRO A 55 -2.95 22.43 -5.34
CA PRO A 55 -2.67 22.81 -6.71
C PRO A 55 -1.27 23.43 -6.82
N GLY A 56 -0.38 22.79 -7.58
CA GLY A 56 0.84 23.43 -8.09
C GLY A 56 2.01 22.48 -8.31
N ARG A 57 2.16 21.47 -7.45
CA ARG A 57 3.19 20.42 -7.54
C ARG A 57 2.63 19.13 -6.96
N GLN A 58 3.28 17.99 -7.17
CA GLN A 58 3.01 16.72 -6.49
C GLN A 58 3.34 16.81 -4.98
N GLU A 59 3.03 17.94 -4.35
CA GLU A 59 3.31 18.28 -2.98
C GLU A 59 2.00 18.27 -2.20
N ALA A 60 2.06 17.72 -0.99
CA ALA A 60 0.94 17.68 -0.10
C ALA A 60 0.40 19.09 0.22
N ALA A 61 -0.93 19.21 0.23
CA ALA A 61 -1.68 20.41 0.60
C ALA A 61 -1.28 21.13 1.89
N THR A 62 -0.60 20.43 2.77
CA THR A 62 -0.28 20.95 4.11
C THR A 62 1.16 20.62 4.47
N GLY A 63 1.98 20.28 3.47
CA GLY A 63 3.21 19.50 3.67
C GLY A 63 2.95 18.06 4.12
N GLN A 64 1.73 17.70 4.53
CA GLN A 64 1.41 16.37 5.04
C GLN A 64 0.94 15.39 3.95
N PRO A 65 1.63 14.24 3.80
CA PRO A 65 1.27 13.23 2.82
C PRO A 65 -0.19 12.78 2.98
N LEU A 66 -0.82 12.44 1.86
CA LEU A 66 -2.10 11.76 1.87
C LEU A 66 -1.85 10.28 2.17
N TYR A 67 -2.36 9.79 3.29
CA TYR A 67 -2.32 8.37 3.64
C TYR A 67 -3.54 7.69 3.04
N VAL A 68 -3.32 6.56 2.38
CA VAL A 68 -4.37 5.74 1.77
C VAL A 68 -4.30 4.35 2.40
N GLY A 69 -5.44 3.90 2.94
CA GLY A 69 -5.59 2.57 3.51
C GLY A 69 -6.22 1.62 2.50
N PHE A 70 -5.68 0.40 2.40
CA PHE A 70 -6.30 -0.73 1.73
C PHE A 70 -6.80 -1.71 2.79
N PHE A 71 -8.07 -2.10 2.69
CA PHE A 71 -8.74 -2.94 3.68
C PHE A 71 -9.19 -4.26 3.04
N HIS A 72 -9.54 -5.23 3.88
CA HIS A 72 -9.88 -6.61 3.47
C HIS A 72 -8.73 -7.34 2.77
N THR A 73 -7.50 -7.01 3.12
CA THR A 73 -6.27 -7.58 2.54
C THR A 73 -5.68 -8.73 3.36
N GLY A 74 -6.35 -9.15 4.45
CA GLY A 74 -5.77 -10.09 5.43
C GLY A 74 -5.65 -11.54 4.94
N ALA A 75 -6.39 -11.94 3.92
CA ALA A 75 -6.32 -13.29 3.35
C ALA A 75 -5.52 -13.31 2.06
N TYR A 76 -4.66 -14.34 1.92
CA TYR A 76 -3.81 -14.64 0.75
C TYR A 76 -2.74 -13.62 0.36
N GLN A 77 -2.96 -12.31 0.56
CA GLN A 77 -2.09 -11.27 -0.01
C GLN A 77 -0.63 -11.40 0.44
N GLU A 78 -0.39 -11.67 1.72
CA GLU A 78 0.96 -11.85 2.28
C GLU A 78 1.59 -13.19 1.85
N SER A 79 0.79 -14.26 1.84
CA SER A 79 1.27 -15.59 1.44
C SER A 79 1.65 -15.63 -0.04
N LEU A 80 0.82 -15.04 -0.91
CA LEU A 80 1.04 -15.00 -2.36
C LEU A 80 2.11 -13.99 -2.76
N SER A 81 2.21 -12.84 -2.09
CA SER A 81 3.26 -11.86 -2.36
C SER A 81 4.63 -12.26 -1.83
N GLY A 82 4.70 -13.34 -1.04
CA GLY A 82 5.93 -13.83 -0.42
C GLY A 82 6.42 -12.87 0.66
N TYR A 83 5.78 -12.92 1.84
CA TYR A 83 6.29 -12.20 3.02
C TYR A 83 7.75 -12.57 3.30
N GLY A 84 8.64 -11.57 3.38
CA GLY A 84 10.09 -11.79 3.48
C GLY A 84 10.78 -12.33 2.22
N GLY A 85 10.04 -12.57 1.14
CA GLY A 85 10.53 -13.01 -0.17
C GLY A 85 10.81 -11.85 -1.14
N LEU A 86 10.89 -12.15 -2.43
CA LEU A 86 11.12 -11.14 -3.48
C LEU A 86 9.81 -10.63 -4.05
N LYS A 87 9.71 -9.32 -4.24
CA LYS A 87 8.58 -8.65 -4.90
C LYS A 87 9.01 -8.08 -6.24
N HIS A 88 8.03 -7.79 -7.10
CA HIS A 88 8.30 -7.15 -8.37
C HIS A 88 9.10 -5.84 -8.17
N CYS A 89 10.08 -5.61 -9.04
CA CYS A 89 11.07 -4.52 -8.93
C CYS A 89 11.89 -4.49 -7.63
N LEU A 90 11.99 -5.61 -6.89
CA LEU A 90 12.68 -5.67 -5.59
C LEU A 90 12.16 -4.61 -4.60
N ILE A 91 10.86 -4.29 -4.67
CA ILE A 91 10.24 -3.38 -3.72
C ILE A 91 10.23 -4.06 -2.34
N PRO A 92 10.81 -3.46 -1.30
CA PRO A 92 10.88 -4.08 0.01
C PRO A 92 9.49 -4.29 0.64
N ALA A 93 9.30 -5.41 1.35
CA ALA A 93 8.15 -5.58 2.24
C ALA A 93 8.07 -4.44 3.27
N PRO A 94 6.88 -3.86 3.53
CA PRO A 94 6.71 -2.89 4.60
C PRO A 94 6.90 -3.55 5.97
N LYS A 95 7.06 -2.71 7.01
CA LYS A 95 7.03 -3.15 8.40
C LYS A 95 5.63 -3.67 8.75
N HIS A 96 5.55 -4.76 9.49
CA HIS A 96 4.29 -5.30 10.02
C HIS A 96 4.17 -4.96 11.50
N VAL A 97 3.03 -4.37 11.86
CA VAL A 97 2.73 -3.92 13.22
C VAL A 97 1.40 -4.54 13.65
N ILE A 98 1.38 -5.14 14.84
CA ILE A 98 0.17 -5.60 15.50
C ILE A 98 -0.29 -4.46 16.40
N LEU A 99 -1.56 -4.08 16.26
CA LEU A 99 -2.21 -3.09 17.12
C LEU A 99 -3.20 -3.83 18.00
N ASP A 100 -3.04 -3.67 19.31
CA ASP A 100 -3.95 -4.20 20.32
C ASP A 100 -4.68 -3.05 21.01
N ARG A 101 -5.90 -3.34 21.45
CA ARG A 101 -6.72 -2.40 22.22
C ARG A 101 -7.17 -3.06 23.52
N ALA A 102 -6.73 -2.50 24.64
CA ALA A 102 -7.13 -2.95 25.96
C ALA A 102 -8.61 -2.59 26.25
N ALA A 103 -9.17 -3.20 27.30
CA ALA A 103 -10.58 -3.01 27.68
C ALA A 103 -10.92 -1.55 28.03
N ASP A 104 -9.95 -0.81 28.57
CA ASP A 104 -10.05 0.63 28.87
C ASP A 104 -9.92 1.52 27.63
N GLY A 105 -9.61 0.93 26.47
CA GLY A 105 -9.43 1.60 25.20
C GLY A 105 -8.01 2.05 24.90
N THR A 106 -7.04 1.77 25.78
CA THR A 106 -5.62 2.04 25.53
C THR A 106 -5.14 1.23 24.34
N LEU A 107 -4.47 1.89 23.39
CA LEU A 107 -3.86 1.26 22.22
C LEU A 107 -2.39 0.96 22.49
N SER A 108 -1.94 -0.23 22.13
CA SER A 108 -0.54 -0.63 22.13
C SER A 108 -0.13 -1.19 20.79
N ASP A 109 1.09 -0.89 20.35
CA ASP A 109 1.65 -1.43 19.11
C ASP A 109 2.85 -2.34 19.39
N THR A 110 2.97 -3.41 18.60
CA THR A 110 4.14 -4.29 18.59
C THR A 110 4.61 -4.51 17.16
N VAL A 111 5.90 -4.32 16.92
CA VAL A 111 6.51 -4.63 15.61
C VAL A 111 6.62 -6.15 15.49
N PHE A 112 5.69 -6.76 14.75
CA PHE A 112 5.73 -8.18 14.43
C PHE A 112 6.95 -8.51 13.58
N ALA A 113 7.24 -7.66 12.59
CA ALA A 113 8.41 -7.83 11.76
C ALA A 113 8.86 -6.53 11.07
N PRO A 114 10.19 -6.33 10.92
CA PRO A 114 10.74 -5.09 10.39
C PRO A 114 10.50 -4.95 8.89
N LYS A 115 10.73 -3.73 8.37
CA LYS A 115 10.79 -3.49 6.93
C LYS A 115 11.91 -4.35 6.34
N GLN A 116 11.64 -4.99 5.20
CA GLN A 116 12.65 -5.77 4.49
C GLN A 116 13.78 -4.86 4.01
N THR A 117 15.01 -5.35 4.07
CA THR A 117 16.19 -4.58 3.62
C THR A 117 16.64 -5.03 2.23
N ALA A 118 17.37 -4.17 1.52
CA ALA A 118 17.91 -4.52 0.20
C ALA A 118 18.86 -5.73 0.29
N GLU A 119 19.69 -5.77 1.33
CA GLU A 119 20.64 -6.85 1.61
C GLU A 119 19.91 -8.18 1.79
N SER A 120 18.78 -8.20 2.50
CA SER A 120 17.98 -9.41 2.68
C SER A 120 17.43 -9.95 1.36
N MET A 121 17.04 -9.08 0.43
CA MET A 121 16.57 -9.48 -0.90
C MET A 121 17.72 -9.97 -1.79
N LEU A 122 18.87 -9.28 -1.78
CA LEU A 122 20.06 -9.71 -2.52
C LEU A 122 20.58 -11.06 -2.04
N LYS A 123 20.51 -11.34 -0.74
CA LYS A 123 20.84 -12.64 -0.17
C LYS A 123 19.95 -13.77 -0.71
N ILE A 124 18.64 -13.53 -0.87
CA ILE A 124 17.70 -14.51 -1.46
C ILE A 124 18.07 -14.81 -2.92
N LEU A 125 18.54 -13.79 -3.65
CA LEU A 125 19.04 -13.91 -5.02
C LEU A 125 20.42 -14.60 -5.13
N GLY A 126 21.03 -14.98 -4.00
CA GLY A 126 22.33 -15.65 -3.97
C GLY A 126 23.54 -14.71 -4.05
N TYR A 127 23.34 -13.40 -3.96
CA TYR A 127 24.46 -12.46 -3.83
C TYR A 127 25.09 -12.63 -2.44
N THR A 128 26.38 -12.96 -2.42
CA THR A 128 27.21 -12.93 -1.22
C THR A 128 27.56 -11.48 -0.90
N SER A 129 27.11 -11.00 0.26
CA SER A 129 27.58 -9.74 0.86
C SER A 129 29.06 -9.81 1.22
#